data_AF-A0A9E0L096-F1
#
_entry.id   AF-A0A9E0L096-F1
#
_cell.length_a   1.000
_cell.length_b   1.000
_cell.length_c   1.000
_cell.angle_alpha   90.00
_cell.angle_beta   90.00
_cell.angle_gamma   90.00
#
_symmetry.space_group_name_H-M   'P 1'
#
loop_
_entity.id
_entity.type
_entity.pdbx_description
1 polymer ?
#
loop_
_entity_poly.entity_id
_entity_poly.type
_entity_poly.pdbx_seq_one_letter_code
_entity_poly.pdbx_strand_id
1 'polypeptide(L)'
;MTNEGQPSDAAAADLNEAVRLHRLGRLDEAEPLYRAVLSRFPVHPFALLNLGLIHKARGQFENALGLWRTAAINNPGHAGIPLASGKVLAMQGRLTEALAAFDQSLSIAPADVDTLNCRGNVLARLGRHADALASYDQAL
;
A
#
# COMPACT_ATOMS: atom_id res chain seq x y z
N MET A 1 10.89 27.44 -31.25
CA MET A 1 9.61 26.75 -31.08
C MET A 1 9.76 25.86 -29.87
N THR A 2 9.12 26.25 -28.79
CA THR A 2 9.23 25.66 -27.45
C THR A 2 8.75 24.21 -27.48
N ASN A 3 9.64 23.30 -27.09
CA ASN A 3 9.30 21.92 -26.75
C ASN A 3 8.47 21.96 -25.48
N GLU A 4 7.15 22.13 -25.63
CA GLU A 4 6.19 21.96 -24.53
C GLU A 4 6.30 20.49 -24.09
N GLY A 5 7.03 20.26 -23.00
CA GLY A 5 7.15 18.94 -22.39
C GLY A 5 5.77 18.33 -22.25
N GLN A 6 5.57 17.19 -22.89
CA GLN A 6 4.28 16.53 -22.98
C GLN A 6 3.69 16.36 -21.57
N PRO A 7 2.35 16.39 -21.41
CA PRO A 7 1.75 16.24 -20.10
C PRO A 7 2.11 14.92 -19.38
N SER A 8 2.54 13.90 -20.14
CA SER A 8 3.12 12.66 -19.63
C SER A 8 4.49 12.87 -18.96
N ASP A 9 5.36 13.71 -19.54
CA ASP A 9 6.72 13.93 -19.05
C ASP A 9 6.73 14.72 -17.73
N ALA A 10 5.88 15.73 -17.63
CA ALA A 10 5.75 16.51 -16.39
C ALA A 10 5.24 15.64 -15.23
N ALA A 11 4.25 14.78 -15.46
CA ALA A 11 3.75 13.89 -14.43
C ALA A 11 4.76 12.80 -14.04
N ALA A 12 5.56 12.32 -14.99
CA ALA A 12 6.66 11.40 -14.71
C ALA A 12 7.75 12.08 -13.86
N ALA A 13 8.08 13.35 -14.15
CA ALA A 13 9.01 14.15 -13.35
C ALA A 13 8.48 14.39 -11.93
N ASP A 14 7.22 14.80 -11.80
CA ASP A 14 6.55 14.99 -10.50
C ASP A 14 6.54 13.70 -9.68
N LEU A 15 6.24 12.56 -10.32
CA LEU A 15 6.26 11.25 -9.66
C LEU A 15 7.66 10.88 -9.17
N ASN A 16 8.68 11.06 -10.00
CA ASN A 16 10.05 10.73 -9.65
C ASN A 16 10.54 11.58 -8.47
N GLU A 17 10.24 12.88 -8.48
CA GLU A 17 10.58 13.78 -7.39
C GLU A 17 9.80 13.44 -6.11
N ALA A 18 8.50 13.14 -6.22
CA ALA A 18 7.69 12.70 -5.09
C ALA A 18 8.26 11.44 -4.43
N VAL A 19 8.69 10.45 -5.24
CA VAL A 19 9.33 9.23 -4.73
C VAL A 19 10.66 9.53 -4.07
N ARG A 20 11.47 10.43 -4.64
CA ARG A 20 12.75 10.85 -4.05
C ARG A 20 12.54 11.51 -2.69
N LEU A 21 11.62 12.48 -2.59
CA LEU A 21 11.29 13.18 -1.36
C LEU A 21 10.71 12.23 -0.30
N HIS A 22 9.85 11.29 -0.71
CA HIS A 22 9.30 10.26 0.16
C HIS A 22 10.42 9.43 0.79
N ARG A 23 11.37 8.94 -0.02
CA ARG A 23 12.52 8.16 0.47
C ARG A 23 13.41 8.95 1.43
N LEU A 24 13.45 10.27 1.31
CA LEU A 24 14.15 11.17 2.22
C LEU A 24 13.34 11.51 3.49
N GLY A 25 12.13 10.98 3.64
CA GLY A 25 11.24 11.29 4.76
C GLY A 25 10.57 12.67 4.68
N ARG A 26 10.76 13.41 3.58
CA ARG A 26 10.17 14.74 3.34
C ARG A 26 8.73 14.61 2.85
N LEU A 27 7.88 14.00 3.67
CA LEU A 27 6.53 13.58 3.29
C LEU A 27 5.61 14.77 2.99
N ASP A 28 5.79 15.89 3.68
CA ASP A 28 5.00 17.11 3.47
C ASP A 28 5.21 17.72 2.08
N GLU A 29 6.40 17.53 1.50
CA GLU A 29 6.74 18.01 0.15
C GLU A 29 6.40 16.96 -0.93
N ALA A 30 6.47 15.67 -0.59
CA ALA A 30 6.12 14.60 -1.52
C ALA A 30 4.61 14.53 -1.81
N GLU A 31 3.77 14.79 -0.80
CA GLU A 31 2.31 14.73 -0.91
C GLU A 31 1.70 15.59 -2.03
N PRO A 32 1.99 16.90 -2.14
CA PRO A 32 1.41 17.72 -3.20
C PRO A 32 1.79 17.23 -4.60
N LEU A 33 2.98 16.65 -4.78
CA LEU A 33 3.40 16.07 -6.05
C LEU A 33 2.61 14.80 -6.39
N TYR A 34 2.40 13.89 -5.43
CA TYR A 34 1.51 12.74 -5.65
C TYR A 34 0.09 13.19 -6.00
N ARG A 35 -0.43 14.23 -5.35
CA ARG A 35 -1.75 14.79 -5.69
C ARG A 35 -1.78 15.39 -7.10
N ALA A 36 -0.74 16.11 -7.51
CA ALA A 36 -0.64 16.66 -8.86
C ALA A 36 -0.65 15.55 -9.92
N VAL A 37 0.07 14.44 -9.68
CA VAL A 37 0.01 13.25 -10.54
C VAL A 37 -1.42 12.70 -10.60
N LEU A 38 -2.10 12.54 -9.45
CA LEU A 38 -3.45 12.01 -9.38
C LEU A 38 -4.51 12.94 -9.99
N SER A 39 -4.31 14.26 -9.99
CA SER A 39 -5.20 15.20 -10.68
C SER A 39 -5.18 15.00 -12.20
N ARG A 40 -4.07 14.49 -12.75
CA ARG A 40 -3.89 14.23 -14.19
C ARG A 40 -4.21 12.78 -14.55
N PHE A 41 -3.85 11.86 -13.65
CA PHE A 41 -4.01 10.41 -13.79
C PHE A 41 -4.65 9.84 -12.52
N PRO A 42 -5.99 9.92 -12.38
CA PRO A 42 -6.70 9.59 -11.13
C PRO A 42 -6.49 8.17 -10.59
N VAL A 43 -6.14 7.23 -11.48
CA VAL A 43 -5.92 5.82 -11.14
C VAL A 43 -4.45 5.42 -11.22
N HIS A 44 -3.52 6.38 -11.15
CA HIS A 44 -2.09 6.09 -11.23
C HIS A 44 -1.61 5.25 -10.03
N PRO A 45 -1.19 3.98 -10.24
CA PRO A 45 -1.06 3.00 -9.17
C PRO A 45 0.00 3.37 -8.14
N PHE A 46 1.17 3.82 -8.58
CA PHE A 46 2.25 4.22 -7.66
C PHE A 46 1.92 5.48 -6.87
N ALA A 47 1.14 6.41 -7.44
CA ALA A 47 0.79 7.64 -6.75
C ALA A 47 -0.27 7.36 -5.66
N LEU A 48 -1.28 6.54 -5.97
CA LEU A 48 -2.25 6.07 -4.98
C LEU A 48 -1.59 5.29 -3.85
N LEU A 49 -0.68 4.35 -4.18
CA LEU A 49 0.04 3.55 -3.19
C LEU A 49 0.86 4.43 -2.24
N ASN A 50 1.71 5.31 -2.79
CA ASN A 50 2.62 6.13 -1.99
C ASN A 50 1.90 7.24 -1.21
N LEU A 51 0.85 7.85 -1.77
CA LEU A 51 0.03 8.80 -1.03
C LEU A 51 -0.70 8.10 0.14
N GLY A 52 -1.17 6.87 -0.06
CA GLY A 52 -1.74 6.06 1.02
C GLY A 52 -0.72 5.76 2.13
N LEU A 53 0.54 5.50 1.79
CA LEU A 53 1.61 5.33 2.78
C LEU A 53 1.87 6.61 3.59
N ILE A 54 1.79 7.79 2.97
CA ILE A 54 1.88 9.08 3.68
C ILE A 54 0.71 9.25 4.64
N HIS A 55 -0.52 9.01 4.21
CA HIS A 55 -1.70 9.07 5.06
C HIS A 55 -1.60 8.10 6.25
N LYS A 56 -1.13 6.86 6.02
CA LYS A 56 -0.82 5.90 7.09
C LYS A 56 0.19 6.46 8.08
N ALA A 57 1.31 7.02 7.61
CA ALA A 57 2.35 7.58 8.47
C ALA A 57 1.84 8.71 9.38
N ARG A 58 0.80 9.42 8.94
CA ARG A 58 0.11 10.47 9.71
C ARG A 58 -1.08 9.97 10.53
N GLY A 59 -1.31 8.67 10.62
CA GLY A 59 -2.45 8.08 11.35
C GLY A 59 -3.81 8.24 10.66
N GLN A 60 -3.84 8.73 9.42
CA GLN A 60 -5.06 8.94 8.63
C GLN A 60 -5.46 7.65 7.91
N PHE A 61 -5.76 6.61 8.70
CA PHE A 61 -5.91 5.24 8.22
C PHE A 61 -7.03 5.04 7.19
N GLU A 62 -8.20 5.64 7.39
CA GLU A 62 -9.31 5.49 6.42
C GLU A 62 -8.99 6.15 5.07
N ASN A 63 -8.26 7.26 5.06
CA ASN A 63 -7.79 7.88 3.80
C ASN A 63 -6.80 6.96 3.07
N ALA A 64 -5.88 6.34 3.81
CA ALA A 64 -4.95 5.36 3.24
C ALA A 64 -5.68 4.16 2.64
N LEU A 65 -6.63 3.57 3.38
CA LEU A 65 -7.44 2.44 2.92
C LEU A 65 -8.29 2.80 1.69
N GLY A 66 -8.84 4.02 1.62
CA GLY A 66 -9.57 4.50 0.45
C GLY A 66 -8.69 4.57 -0.80
N LEU A 67 -7.48 5.15 -0.69
CA LEU A 67 -6.53 5.23 -1.79
C LEU A 67 -6.07 3.85 -2.28
N TRP A 68 -5.77 2.95 -1.34
CA TRP A 68 -5.35 1.59 -1.65
C TRP A 68 -6.47 0.72 -2.22
N ARG A 69 -7.73 0.94 -1.82
CA ARG A 69 -8.88 0.30 -2.47
C ARG A 69 -8.95 0.69 -3.95
N THR A 70 -8.83 1.98 -4.26
CA THR A 70 -8.80 2.45 -5.64
C THR A 70 -7.61 1.85 -6.40
N ALA A 71 -6.43 1.79 -5.77
CA ALA A 71 -5.24 1.20 -6.40
C ALA A 71 -5.42 -0.30 -6.69
N ALA A 72 -5.97 -1.07 -5.74
CA ALA A 72 -6.18 -2.51 -5.87
C ALA A 72 -7.21 -2.86 -6.96
N ILE A 73 -8.29 -2.09 -7.09
CA ILE A 73 -9.31 -2.29 -8.14
C ILE A 73 -8.69 -2.12 -9.53
N ASN A 74 -7.79 -1.14 -9.69
CA ASN A 74 -7.18 -0.82 -10.98
C ASN A 74 -5.87 -1.57 -11.25
N ASN A 75 -5.31 -2.24 -10.23
CA ASN A 75 -4.11 -3.06 -10.35
C ASN A 75 -4.17 -4.27 -9.40
N PRO A 76 -4.96 -5.31 -9.76
CA PRO A 76 -5.20 -6.46 -8.88
C PRO A 76 -3.97 -7.37 -8.70
N GLY A 77 -2.93 -7.21 -9.51
CA GLY A 77 -1.71 -8.04 -9.45
C GLY A 77 -0.64 -7.55 -8.48
N HIS A 78 -0.88 -6.47 -7.72
CA HIS A 78 0.12 -5.89 -6.84
C HIS A 78 -0.09 -6.30 -5.38
N ALA A 79 0.55 -7.38 -4.93
CA ALA A 79 0.44 -7.93 -3.56
C ALA A 79 0.74 -6.91 -2.43
N GLY A 80 1.64 -5.95 -2.67
CA GLY A 80 1.98 -4.94 -1.66
C GLY A 80 0.81 -4.04 -1.21
N ILE A 81 -0.25 -3.88 -2.03
CA ILE A 81 -1.42 -3.06 -1.68
C ILE A 81 -2.28 -3.74 -0.60
N PRO A 82 -2.75 -4.99 -0.80
CA PRO A 82 -3.46 -5.71 0.24
C PRO A 82 -2.60 -5.98 1.49
N LEU A 83 -1.28 -6.21 1.36
CA LEU A 83 -0.37 -6.28 2.51
C LEU A 83 -0.39 -4.98 3.34
N ALA A 84 -0.21 -3.83 2.69
CA ALA A 84 -0.24 -2.52 3.36
C ALA A 84 -1.59 -2.26 4.05
N SER A 85 -2.70 -2.61 3.39
CA SER A 85 -4.06 -2.51 3.93
C SER A 85 -4.24 -3.40 5.16
N GLY A 86 -3.81 -4.66 5.09
CA GLY A 86 -3.91 -5.62 6.19
C GLY A 86 -3.13 -5.16 7.43
N LYS A 87 -1.94 -4.59 7.25
CA LYS A 87 -1.15 -3.99 8.34
C LYS A 87 -1.92 -2.88 9.04
N VAL A 88 -2.54 -1.96 8.29
CA VAL A 88 -3.33 -0.86 8.87
C VAL A 88 -4.58 -1.38 9.58
N LEU A 89 -5.32 -2.30 8.98
CA LEU A 89 -6.49 -2.92 9.58
C LEU A 89 -6.15 -3.63 10.89
N ALA A 90 -5.01 -4.35 10.93
CA ALA A 90 -4.51 -4.99 12.14
C ALA A 90 -4.16 -3.99 13.25
N MET A 91 -3.58 -2.84 12.90
CA MET A 91 -3.30 -1.75 13.84
C MET A 91 -4.58 -1.15 14.43
N GLN A 92 -5.64 -1.05 13.64
CA GLN A 92 -6.96 -0.58 14.08
C GLN A 92 -7.77 -1.66 14.84
N GLY A 93 -7.23 -2.87 15.02
CA GLY A 93 -7.95 -3.99 15.66
C GLY A 93 -9.01 -4.65 14.78
N ARG A 94 -9.09 -4.29 13.50
CA ARG A 94 -9.99 -4.88 12.49
C ARG A 94 -9.42 -6.20 11.97
N LEU A 95 -9.25 -7.17 12.87
CA LEU A 95 -8.45 -8.37 12.65
C LEU A 95 -9.00 -9.28 11.54
N THR A 96 -10.32 -9.45 11.45
CA THR A 96 -10.94 -10.26 10.39
C THR A 96 -10.70 -9.65 9.00
N GLU A 97 -10.81 -8.33 8.88
CA GLU A 97 -10.54 -7.62 7.62
C GLU A 97 -9.05 -7.67 7.28
N ALA A 98 -8.18 -7.60 8.28
CA ALA A 98 -6.74 -7.75 8.09
C ALA A 98 -6.39 -9.14 7.54
N LEU A 99 -7.00 -10.21 8.06
CA LEU A 99 -6.82 -11.56 7.51
C LEU A 99 -7.25 -11.65 6.05
N ALA A 100 -8.43 -11.13 5.70
CA ALA A 100 -8.90 -11.13 4.33
C ALA A 100 -7.93 -10.39 3.39
N ALA A 101 -7.37 -9.27 3.84
CA ALA A 101 -6.35 -8.54 3.09
C ALA A 101 -5.04 -9.35 2.95
N PHE A 102 -4.58 -10.03 4.00
CA PHE A 102 -3.39 -10.89 3.87
C PHE A 102 -3.63 -12.11 2.98
N ASP A 103 -4.80 -12.75 3.06
CA ASP A 103 -5.17 -13.85 2.16
C ASP A 103 -5.20 -13.37 0.69
N GLN A 104 -5.68 -12.15 0.43
CA GLN A 104 -5.61 -11.54 -0.91
C GLN A 104 -4.16 -11.26 -1.33
N SER A 105 -3.28 -10.81 -0.43
CA SER A 105 -1.86 -10.63 -0.75
C SER A 105 -1.18 -11.95 -1.10
N LEU A 106 -1.46 -13.01 -0.32
CA LEU A 106 -0.91 -14.36 -0.55
C LEU A 106 -1.48 -15.04 -1.79
N SER A 107 -2.70 -14.74 -2.22
CA SER A 107 -3.20 -15.27 -3.50
C SER A 107 -2.45 -14.72 -4.71
N ILE A 108 -1.85 -13.52 -4.57
CA ILE A 108 -1.00 -12.88 -5.59
C ILE A 108 0.46 -13.33 -5.44
N ALA A 109 0.97 -13.37 -4.21
CA ALA A 109 2.34 -13.75 -3.88
C ALA A 109 2.36 -14.79 -2.74
N PRO A 110 2.21 -16.09 -3.05
CA PRO A 110 1.99 -17.13 -2.04
C PRO A 110 3.12 -17.32 -1.01
N ALA A 111 4.34 -16.96 -1.38
CA ALA A 111 5.54 -17.11 -0.54
C ALA A 111 6.06 -15.77 0.02
N ASP A 112 5.22 -14.72 0.05
CA ASP A 112 5.63 -13.44 0.61
C ASP A 112 5.78 -13.54 2.15
N VAL A 113 7.03 -13.62 2.58
CA VAL A 113 7.43 -13.83 3.99
C VAL A 113 6.85 -12.75 4.92
N ASP A 114 6.80 -11.48 4.49
CA ASP A 114 6.24 -10.39 5.28
C ASP A 114 4.73 -10.56 5.48
N THR A 115 4.00 -10.92 4.43
CA THR A 115 2.57 -11.21 4.52
C THR A 115 2.29 -12.42 5.41
N LEU A 116 3.03 -13.52 5.26
CA LEU A 116 2.87 -14.73 6.08
C LEU A 116 3.09 -14.44 7.57
N ASN A 117 4.15 -13.70 7.91
CA ASN A 117 4.41 -13.26 9.28
C ASN A 117 3.31 -12.37 9.84
N CYS A 118 2.83 -11.39 9.05
CA CYS A 118 1.74 -10.51 9.47
C CYS A 118 0.43 -11.28 9.69
N ARG A 119 0.13 -12.25 8.82
CA ARG A 119 -1.02 -13.13 8.94
C ARG A 119 -0.94 -13.99 10.19
N GLY A 120 0.22 -14.61 10.46
CA GLY A 120 0.45 -15.39 11.68
C GLY A 120 0.22 -14.56 12.95
N ASN A 121 0.72 -13.31 12.97
CA ASN A 121 0.51 -12.39 14.09
C ASN A 121 -0.97 -12.09 14.32
N VAL A 122 -1.75 -11.85 13.26
CA VAL A 122 -3.19 -11.60 13.37
C VAL A 122 -3.96 -12.85 13.79
N LEU A 123 -3.61 -14.02 13.27
CA LEU A 123 -4.22 -15.30 13.68
C LEU A 123 -3.97 -15.59 15.16
N ALA A 124 -2.76 -15.34 15.66
CA ALA A 124 -2.43 -15.49 17.06
C ALA A 124 -3.26 -14.55 17.95
N ARG A 125 -3.44 -13.28 17.54
CA ARG A 125 -4.30 -12.31 18.24
C ARG A 125 -5.78 -12.70 18.26
N LEU A 126 -6.22 -13.50 17.29
CA LEU A 126 -7.57 -14.07 17.22
C LEU A 126 -7.70 -15.40 17.98
N GLY A 127 -6.64 -15.90 18.61
CA GLY A 127 -6.62 -17.21 19.30
C GLY A 127 -6.50 -18.42 18.37
N ARG A 128 -6.30 -18.20 17.06
CA ARG A 128 -6.15 -19.26 16.04
C ARG A 128 -4.70 -19.74 15.95
N HIS A 129 -4.19 -20.29 17.05
CA HIS A 129 -2.76 -20.59 17.20
C HIS A 129 -2.23 -21.62 16.19
N ALA A 130 -3.01 -22.65 15.85
CA ALA A 130 -2.60 -23.66 14.86
C ALA A 130 -2.39 -23.04 13.46
N ASP A 131 -3.33 -22.20 13.02
CA ASP A 131 -3.22 -21.50 11.73
C ASP A 131 -2.07 -20.48 11.73
N ALA A 132 -1.79 -19.88 12.89
CA ALA A 132 -0.68 -18.95 13.04
C ALA A 132 0.66 -19.67 12.85
N LEU A 133 0.86 -20.82 13.52
CA LEU A 133 2.05 -21.67 13.35
C LEU A 133 2.23 -22.09 11.89
N ALA A 134 1.16 -22.55 11.24
CA ALA A 134 1.21 -22.91 9.82
C ALA A 134 1.61 -21.74 8.90
N SER A 135 1.29 -20.49 9.28
CA SER A 135 1.71 -19.30 8.54
C SER A 135 3.19 -18.99 8.78
N TYR A 136 3.67 -19.14 10.02
CA TYR A 136 5.10 -18.96 10.34
C TYR A 136 5.97 -20.03 9.71
N ASP A 137 5.52 -21.29 9.69
CA ASP A 137 6.26 -22.40 9.07
C ASP A 137 6.45 -22.20 7.56
N GLN A 138 5.48 -21.57 6.88
CA GLN A 138 5.60 -21.20 5.47
C GLN A 138 6.56 -20.02 5.23
N ALA A 139 6.88 -19.25 6.28
CA ALA A 139 7.73 -18.07 6.19
C ALA A 139 9.23 -18.37 6.43
N LEU A 140 9.59 -19.62 6.75
CA LEU A 140 10.95 -20.12 7.01
C LEU A 140 11.55 -20.79 5.78
#